data_AF-Q9KCK5-F1
#
_entry.id   AF-Q9KCK5-F1
#
_cell.length_a   1.000
_cell.length_b   1.000
_cell.length_c   1.000
_cell.angle_alpha   90.00
_cell.angle_beta   90.00
_cell.angle_gamma   90.00
#
_symmetry.space_group_name_H-M   'P 1'
#
loop_
_entity.id
_entity.type
_entity.pdbx_description
1 polymer ?
#
loop_
_entity_poly.entity_id
_entity_poly.type
_entity_poly.pdbx_seq_one_letter_code
_entity_poly.pdbx_strand_id
1 'polypeptide(L)'
;MFYFLLMLCAGQILIIFLLMWKVRRLTIALQKAKLIEEKEADLAQHRLYQEEAAYVMTLMYEIRSAVAKQEQALHRRALERTQQALPFSIKKLRLLFTEEEVHTIQTFWQHYETYLRKHWLTEKGKIKSVFRGAPHLPNSEYGQMVIASKNILPIFDELLSNLNSSS
;
A
#
# COMPACT_ATOMS: atom_id res chain seq x y z
N MET A 1 -20.76 -67.68 -35.45
CA MET A 1 -21.33 -67.01 -34.25
C MET A 1 -20.25 -66.55 -33.26
N PHE A 2 -19.30 -67.40 -32.88
CA PHE A 2 -18.22 -67.06 -31.93
C PHE A 2 -17.35 -65.86 -32.35
N TYR A 3 -16.89 -65.81 -33.61
CA TYR A 3 -16.09 -64.69 -34.13
C TYR A 3 -16.84 -63.35 -34.15
N PHE A 4 -18.16 -63.39 -34.36
CA PHE A 4 -19.00 -62.20 -34.37
C PHE A 4 -19.14 -61.60 -32.96
N LEU A 5 -19.32 -62.45 -31.95
CA LEU A 5 -19.29 -62.05 -30.53
C LEU A 5 -17.93 -61.48 -30.12
N LEU A 6 -16.83 -62.07 -30.59
CA LEU A 6 -15.47 -61.57 -30.36
C LEU A 6 -15.24 -60.17 -30.96
N MET A 7 -15.69 -59.93 -32.20
CA MET A 7 -15.66 -58.62 -32.85
C MET A 7 -16.46 -57.57 -32.07
N LEU A 8 -17.65 -57.92 -31.59
CA LEU A 8 -18.49 -57.03 -30.77
C LEU A 8 -17.82 -56.66 -29.44
N CYS A 9 -17.24 -57.63 -28.74
CA CYS A 9 -16.49 -57.39 -27.51
C CYS A 9 -15.25 -56.51 -27.75
N ALA A 10 -14.48 -56.77 -28.82
CA ALA A 10 -13.33 -55.95 -29.17
C ALA A 10 -13.71 -54.50 -29.47
N GLY A 11 -14.83 -54.29 -30.18
CA GLY A 11 -15.38 -52.95 -30.44
C GLY A 11 -15.80 -52.22 -29.16
N GLN A 12 -16.45 -52.91 -28.22
CA GLN A 12 -16.82 -52.32 -26.92
C GLN A 12 -15.59 -51.95 -26.09
N ILE A 13 -14.57 -52.80 -26.04
CA ILE A 13 -13.31 -52.51 -25.34
C ILE A 13 -12.62 -51.28 -25.96
N LEU A 14 -12.59 -51.17 -27.29
CA LEU A 14 -12.04 -50.00 -27.99
C LEU A 14 -12.81 -48.71 -27.63
N ILE A 15 -14.14 -48.76 -27.61
CA ILE A 15 -14.99 -47.61 -27.25
C ILE A 15 -14.73 -47.19 -25.81
N ILE A 16 -14.71 -48.13 -24.87
CA ILE A 16 -14.42 -47.86 -23.44
C ILE A 16 -13.03 -47.25 -23.30
N PHE A 17 -12.02 -47.79 -24.01
CA PHE A 17 -10.66 -47.25 -24.00
C PHE A 17 -10.61 -45.80 -24.50
N LEU A 18 -11.28 -45.48 -25.61
CA LEU A 18 -11.35 -44.12 -26.15
C LEU A 18 -12.08 -43.16 -25.19
N LEU A 19 -13.17 -43.60 -24.55
CA LEU A 19 -13.88 -42.82 -23.53
C LEU A 19 -13.00 -42.55 -22.32
N MET A 20 -12.30 -43.56 -21.80
CA MET A 20 -11.35 -43.41 -20.69
C MET A 20 -10.22 -42.45 -21.04
N TRP A 21 -9.68 -42.52 -22.28
CA TRP A 21 -8.65 -41.58 -22.73
C TRP A 21 -9.20 -40.15 -22.81
N LYS A 22 -10.40 -39.95 -23.36
CA LYS A 22 -11.03 -38.62 -23.43
C LYS A 22 -11.28 -38.06 -22.03
N VAL A 23 -11.84 -38.85 -21.12
CA VAL A 23 -12.07 -38.46 -19.72
C VAL A 23 -10.77 -38.08 -19.03
N ARG A 24 -9.70 -38.89 -19.19
CA ARG A 24 -8.38 -38.60 -18.61
C ARG A 24 -7.78 -37.30 -19.16
N ARG A 25 -7.97 -36.99 -20.44
CA ARG A 25 -7.51 -35.71 -21.02
C ARG A 25 -8.30 -34.52 -20.47
N LEU A 26 -9.62 -34.67 -20.35
CA LEU A 26 -10.49 -33.64 -19.78
C LEU A 26 -10.17 -33.35 -18.31
N THR A 27 -9.93 -34.38 -17.50
CA THR A 27 -9.56 -34.19 -16.08
C THR A 27 -8.22 -33.48 -15.93
N ILE A 28 -7.22 -33.84 -16.75
CA ILE A 28 -5.92 -33.15 -16.76
C ILE A 28 -6.07 -31.68 -17.20
N ALA A 29 -6.89 -31.41 -18.22
CA ALA A 29 -7.14 -30.04 -18.68
C ALA A 29 -7.86 -29.21 -17.61
N LEU A 30 -8.87 -29.78 -16.94
CA LEU A 30 -9.58 -29.12 -15.84
C LEU A 30 -8.66 -28.82 -14.65
N GLN A 31 -7.80 -29.78 -14.26
CA GLN A 31 -6.82 -29.58 -13.18
C GLN A 31 -5.83 -28.46 -13.53
N LYS A 32 -5.34 -28.43 -14.78
CA LYS A 32 -4.47 -27.35 -15.25
C LYS A 32 -5.18 -26.00 -15.24
N ALA A 33 -6.44 -25.93 -15.67
CA ALA A 33 -7.23 -24.71 -15.64
C ALA A 33 -7.40 -24.17 -14.20
N LYS A 34 -7.74 -25.03 -13.24
CA LYS A 34 -7.84 -24.65 -11.81
C LYS A 34 -6.52 -24.14 -11.24
N LEU A 35 -5.41 -24.80 -11.55
CA LEU A 35 -4.09 -24.36 -11.11
C LEU A 35 -3.71 -22.99 -11.70
N ILE A 36 -4.10 -22.71 -12.94
CA ILE A 36 -3.89 -21.40 -13.57
C ILE A 36 -4.74 -20.35 -12.86
N GLU A 37 -6.02 -20.63 -12.61
CA GLU A 37 -6.94 -19.74 -11.91
C GLU A 37 -6.44 -19.40 -10.48
N GLU A 38 -5.99 -20.39 -9.71
CA GLU A 38 -5.39 -20.18 -8.39
C GLU A 38 -4.14 -19.30 -8.46
N LYS A 39 -3.24 -19.56 -9.42
CA LYS A 39 -2.05 -18.74 -9.63
C LYS A 39 -2.37 -17.31 -10.05
N GLU A 40 -3.38 -17.13 -10.89
CA GLU A 40 -3.84 -15.81 -11.30
C GLU A 40 -4.45 -15.04 -10.13
N ALA A 41 -5.21 -15.70 -9.27
CA ALA A 41 -5.76 -15.11 -8.05
C ALA A 41 -4.63 -14.70 -7.08
N ASP A 42 -3.64 -15.55 -6.85
CA ASP A 42 -2.48 -15.25 -6.00
C ASP A 42 -1.68 -14.06 -6.55
N LEU A 43 -1.45 -14.04 -7.87
CA LEU A 43 -0.77 -12.93 -8.55
C LEU A 43 -1.56 -11.62 -8.45
N ALA A 44 -2.87 -11.67 -8.62
CA ALA A 44 -3.74 -10.50 -8.49
C ALA A 44 -3.71 -9.94 -7.06
N GLN A 45 -3.76 -10.83 -6.06
CA GLN A 45 -3.65 -10.44 -4.66
C GLN A 45 -2.29 -9.83 -4.34
N HIS A 46 -1.21 -10.41 -4.87
CA HIS A 46 0.13 -9.87 -4.66
C HIS A 46 0.28 -8.47 -5.28
N ARG A 47 -0.26 -8.24 -6.49
CA ARG A 47 -0.28 -6.91 -7.10
C ARG A 47 -1.06 -5.89 -6.27
N LEU A 48 -2.22 -6.29 -5.74
CA LEU A 48 -3.02 -5.43 -4.86
C LEU A 48 -2.19 -4.99 -3.64
N TYR A 49 -1.46 -5.90 -3.01
CA TYR A 49 -0.60 -5.55 -1.87
C TYR A 49 0.53 -4.61 -2.27
N GLN A 50 1.15 -4.79 -3.43
CA GLN A 50 2.15 -3.86 -3.94
C GLN A 50 1.58 -2.47 -4.20
N GLU A 51 0.38 -2.38 -4.77
CA GLU A 51 -0.31 -1.10 -5.01
C GLU A 51 -0.68 -0.40 -3.69
N GLU A 52 -1.19 -1.15 -2.70
CA GLU A 52 -1.50 -0.61 -1.38
C GLU A 52 -0.24 -0.14 -0.64
N ALA A 53 0.88 -0.87 -0.74
CA ALA A 53 2.16 -0.46 -0.18
C ALA A 53 2.68 0.82 -0.86
N ALA A 54 2.65 0.88 -2.20
CA ALA A 54 3.02 2.06 -2.97
C ALA A 54 2.14 3.28 -2.65
N TYR A 55 0.85 3.06 -2.38
CA TYR A 55 -0.06 4.12 -1.94
C TYR A 55 0.36 4.71 -0.58
N VAL A 56 0.72 3.87 0.41
CA VAL A 56 1.24 4.36 1.70
C VAL A 56 2.50 5.21 1.49
N MET A 57 3.45 4.74 0.69
CA MET A 57 4.67 5.48 0.38
C MET A 57 4.37 6.82 -0.30
N THR A 58 3.44 6.83 -1.25
CA THR A 58 3.00 8.06 -1.93
C THR A 58 2.47 9.09 -0.94
N LEU A 59 1.62 8.67 0.01
CA LEU A 59 1.09 9.57 1.04
C LEU A 59 2.20 10.15 1.93
N MET A 60 3.22 9.36 2.28
CA MET A 60 4.36 9.86 3.06
C MET A 60 5.15 10.93 2.30
N TYR A 61 5.40 10.71 1.00
CA TYR A 61 6.07 11.69 0.15
C TYR A 61 5.24 12.96 -0.05
N GLU A 62 3.92 12.84 -0.18
CA GLU A 62 3.01 13.98 -0.24
C GLU A 62 3.06 14.80 1.05
N ILE A 63 3.03 14.15 2.21
CA ILE A 63 3.18 14.81 3.52
C ILE A 63 4.52 15.54 3.60
N ARG A 64 5.62 14.87 3.29
CA ARG A 64 6.96 15.46 3.29
C ARG A 64 7.03 16.67 2.36
N SER A 65 6.50 16.57 1.15
CA SER A 65 6.43 17.66 0.16
C SER A 65 5.57 18.83 0.65
N ALA A 66 4.44 18.54 1.31
CA ALA A 66 3.57 19.56 1.88
C ALA A 66 4.27 20.31 3.03
N VAL A 67 5.05 19.62 3.87
CA VAL A 67 5.84 20.25 4.94
C VAL A 67 7.02 21.05 4.39
N ALA A 68 7.70 20.56 3.35
CA ALA A 68 8.81 21.29 2.69
C ALA A 68 8.38 22.66 2.16
N LYS A 69 7.15 22.77 1.61
CA LYS A 69 6.61 24.06 1.16
C LYS A 69 6.53 25.10 2.29
N GLN A 70 6.39 24.66 3.54
CA GLN A 70 6.24 25.54 4.70
C GLN A 70 7.55 26.22 5.10
N GLU A 71 8.70 25.76 4.61
CA GLU A 71 10.01 26.38 4.87
C GLU A 71 10.15 27.77 4.23
N GLN A 72 9.43 28.00 3.13
CA GLN A 72 9.47 29.25 2.37
C GLN A 72 8.28 30.15 2.73
N ALA A 73 7.07 29.59 2.72
CA ALA A 73 5.86 30.30 3.08
C ALA A 73 4.80 29.34 3.65
N LEU A 74 3.94 29.86 4.53
CA LEU A 74 2.88 29.03 5.12
C LEU A 74 1.77 28.77 4.09
N HIS A 75 1.79 27.59 3.50
CA HIS A 75 0.82 27.07 2.55
C HIS A 75 -0.18 26.13 3.23
N ARG A 76 -1.18 26.71 3.89
CA ARG A 76 -2.29 25.98 4.53
C ARG A 76 -2.89 24.89 3.62
N ARG A 77 -3.22 25.25 2.38
CA ARG A 77 -3.88 24.34 1.42
C ARG A 77 -3.04 23.11 1.10
N ALA A 78 -1.71 23.17 1.25
CA ALA A 78 -0.86 22.01 1.04
C ALA A 78 -1.09 20.95 2.13
N LEU A 79 -1.25 21.38 3.39
CA LEU A 79 -1.49 20.48 4.53
C LEU A 79 -2.96 20.08 4.71
N GLU A 80 -3.90 20.84 4.14
CA GLU A 80 -5.32 20.42 4.12
C GLU A 80 -5.58 19.25 3.17
N ARG A 81 -4.74 19.10 2.14
CA ARG A 81 -4.87 18.05 1.13
C ARG A 81 -4.18 16.76 1.50
N THR A 82 -3.31 16.79 2.49
CA THR A 82 -2.59 15.60 2.95
C THR A 82 -3.47 14.75 3.86
N GLN A 83 -3.23 13.45 3.80
CA GLN A 83 -3.84 12.48 4.68
C GLN A 83 -3.36 12.68 6.13
N GLN A 84 -4.26 13.03 7.05
CA GLN A 84 -3.90 13.36 8.45
C GLN A 84 -3.75 12.13 9.35
N ALA A 85 -4.46 11.05 9.03
CA ALA A 85 -4.46 9.82 9.80
C ALA A 85 -3.86 8.68 8.99
N LEU A 86 -3.34 7.66 9.67
CA LEU A 86 -2.80 6.47 9.02
C LEU A 86 -3.85 5.85 8.07
N PRO A 87 -3.50 5.56 6.79
CA PRO A 87 -4.48 5.15 5.78
C PRO A 87 -5.04 3.74 6.04
N PHE A 88 -4.29 2.90 6.74
CA PHE A 88 -4.66 1.51 7.03
C PHE A 88 -4.47 1.18 8.51
N SER A 89 -5.22 0.18 8.99
CA SER A 89 -4.99 -0.38 10.32
C SER A 89 -3.63 -1.07 10.43
N ILE A 90 -3.07 -1.17 11.63
CA ILE A 90 -1.81 -1.88 11.87
C ILE A 90 -1.86 -3.33 11.39
N LYS A 91 -3.01 -4.00 11.56
CA LYS A 91 -3.23 -5.37 11.05
C LYS A 91 -3.05 -5.45 9.53
N LYS A 92 -3.55 -4.44 8.80
CA LYS A 92 -3.41 -4.38 7.35
C LYS A 92 -1.99 -4.02 6.94
N LEU A 93 -1.34 -3.08 7.62
CA LEU A 93 0.06 -2.72 7.34
C LEU A 93 1.02 -3.91 7.50
N ARG A 94 0.79 -4.78 8.50
CA ARG A 94 1.55 -6.02 8.69
C ARG A 94 1.40 -7.05 7.57
N LEU A 95 0.39 -6.90 6.69
CA LEU A 95 0.26 -7.71 5.49
C LEU A 95 1.05 -7.14 4.30
N LEU A 96 1.43 -5.86 4.39
CA LEU A 96 2.06 -5.10 3.31
C LEU A 96 3.54 -4.86 3.57
N PHE A 97 3.94 -4.80 4.83
CA PHE A 97 5.27 -4.39 5.29
C PHE A 97 5.76 -5.31 6.41
N THR A 98 7.08 -5.38 6.57
CA THR A 98 7.75 -6.01 7.72
C THR A 98 7.44 -5.26 9.02
N GLU A 99 7.62 -5.90 10.19
CA GLU A 99 7.35 -5.23 11.48
C GLU A 99 8.20 -3.97 11.70
N GLU A 100 9.44 -3.94 11.19
CA GLU A 100 10.32 -2.77 11.27
C GLU A 100 9.82 -1.61 10.40
N GLU A 101 9.39 -1.91 9.18
CA GLU A 101 8.79 -0.92 8.28
C GLU A 101 7.45 -0.41 8.84
N VAL A 102 6.61 -1.28 9.41
CA VAL A 102 5.39 -0.88 10.11
C VAL A 102 5.70 0.08 11.24
N HIS A 103 6.72 -0.21 12.05
CA HIS A 103 7.15 0.68 13.13
C HIS A 103 7.63 2.04 12.60
N THR A 104 8.39 2.04 11.50
CA THR A 104 8.89 3.25 10.84
C THR A 104 7.74 4.10 10.29
N ILE A 105 6.76 3.48 9.63
CA ILE A 105 5.53 4.11 9.15
C ILE A 105 4.75 4.71 10.33
N GLN A 106 4.54 3.97 11.41
CA GLN A 106 3.85 4.50 12.59
C GLN A 106 4.56 5.72 13.17
N THR A 107 5.89 5.66 13.28
CA THR A 107 6.72 6.73 13.80
C THR A 107 6.62 7.98 12.93
N PHE A 108 6.64 7.83 11.60
CA PHE A 108 6.43 8.93 10.67
C PHE A 108 5.09 9.65 10.90
N TRP A 109 3.99 8.89 10.99
CA TRP A 109 2.67 9.46 11.23
C TRP A 109 2.55 10.12 12.61
N GLN A 110 3.18 9.57 13.64
CA GLN A 110 3.22 10.18 14.98
C GLN A 110 3.95 11.53 14.98
N HIS A 111 5.08 11.62 14.28
CA HIS A 111 5.79 12.90 14.10
C HIS A 111 4.93 13.91 13.35
N TYR A 112 4.26 13.48 12.28
CA TYR A 112 3.39 14.35 11.50
C TYR A 112 2.16 14.83 12.29
N GLU A 113 1.49 13.94 13.01
CA GLU A 113 0.35 14.29 13.87
C GLU A 113 0.78 15.27 14.96
N THR A 114 1.93 15.03 15.59
CA THR A 114 2.48 15.91 16.62
C THR A 114 2.80 17.30 16.05
N TYR A 115 3.39 17.35 14.86
CA TYR A 115 3.65 18.59 14.14
C TYR A 115 2.37 19.36 13.84
N LEU A 116 1.36 18.68 13.30
CA LEU A 116 0.06 19.30 13.02
C LEU A 116 -0.59 19.82 14.31
N ARG A 117 -0.67 18.99 15.35
CA ARG A 117 -1.31 19.35 16.63
C ARG A 117 -0.64 20.54 17.30
N LYS A 118 0.69 20.61 17.26
CA LYS A 118 1.46 21.67 17.92
C LYS A 118 1.44 22.99 17.14
N HIS A 119 1.43 22.94 15.81
CA HIS A 119 1.70 24.12 14.97
C HIS A 119 0.55 24.52 14.05
N TRP A 120 -0.27 23.57 13.60
CA TRP A 120 -1.26 23.80 12.55
C TRP A 120 -2.70 23.64 13.01
N LEU A 121 -2.99 22.86 14.05
CA LEU A 121 -4.36 22.63 14.47
C LEU A 121 -4.84 23.70 15.45
N THR A 122 -6.08 24.11 15.26
CA THR A 122 -6.85 24.87 16.25
C THR A 122 -7.36 23.93 17.35
N GLU A 123 -7.87 24.49 18.45
CA GLU A 123 -8.53 23.71 19.52
C GLU A 123 -9.71 22.86 19.00
N LYS A 124 -10.30 23.25 17.87
CA LYS A 124 -11.38 22.52 17.20
C LYS A 124 -10.89 21.47 16.19
N GLY A 125 -9.59 21.19 16.14
CA GLY A 125 -8.99 20.20 15.22
C GLY A 125 -8.97 20.63 13.75
N LYS A 126 -9.21 21.90 13.43
CA LYS A 126 -9.10 22.42 12.04
C LYS A 126 -7.74 23.03 11.79
N ILE A 127 -7.22 22.87 10.57
CA ILE A 127 -6.00 23.55 10.12
C ILE A 127 -6.20 25.08 10.19
N LYS A 128 -5.29 25.73 10.92
CA LYS A 128 -5.24 27.15 11.19
C LYS A 128 -4.95 27.94 9.92
N SER A 129 -5.59 29.09 9.81
CA SER A 129 -5.53 29.97 8.64
C SER A 129 -4.77 31.27 8.86
N VAL A 130 -4.64 31.70 10.11
CA VAL A 130 -4.03 32.97 10.49
C VAL A 130 -2.93 32.70 11.50
N PHE A 131 -1.73 33.16 11.16
CA PHE A 131 -0.54 33.06 12.00
C PHE A 131 -0.04 34.47 12.31
N ARG A 132 0.32 34.70 13.57
CA ARG A 132 0.77 36.03 14.02
C ARG A 132 2.23 36.27 13.63
N GLY A 133 2.52 37.51 13.20
CA GLY A 133 3.85 37.99 12.88
C GLY A 133 4.28 37.69 11.44
N ALA A 134 5.58 37.54 11.23
CA ALA A 134 6.18 37.53 9.89
C ALA A 134 7.32 36.49 9.81
N PRO A 135 7.65 35.98 8.59
CA PRO A 135 8.69 34.98 8.39
C PRO A 135 10.07 35.35 8.93
N HIS A 136 10.42 36.63 8.88
CA HIS A 136 11.72 37.14 9.33
C HIS A 136 11.79 37.35 10.86
N LEU A 137 10.70 37.13 11.60
CA LEU A 137 10.64 37.25 13.06
C LEU A 137 10.64 35.84 13.69
N PRO A 138 11.79 35.32 14.15
CA PRO A 138 11.90 33.94 14.63
C PRO A 138 10.99 33.63 15.81
N ASN A 139 10.77 34.62 16.68
CA ASN A 139 9.94 34.48 17.87
C ASN A 139 8.45 34.61 17.59
N SER A 140 8.07 35.01 16.38
CA SER A 140 6.66 35.05 15.97
C SER A 140 6.12 33.65 15.73
N GLU A 141 4.81 33.50 15.83
CA GLU A 141 4.14 32.23 15.52
C GLU A 141 4.48 31.75 14.11
N TYR A 142 4.46 32.66 13.13
CA TYR A 142 4.87 32.35 11.76
C TYR A 142 6.32 31.83 11.71
N GLY A 143 7.26 32.55 12.33
CA GLY A 143 8.68 32.18 12.34
C GLY A 143 8.94 30.83 13.00
N GLN A 144 8.26 30.54 14.11
CA GLN A 144 8.36 29.25 14.81
C GLN A 144 7.88 28.09 13.94
N MET A 145 6.89 28.29 13.08
CA MET A 145 6.42 27.25 12.17
C MET A 145 7.40 26.95 11.04
N VAL A 146 8.02 27.98 10.47
CA VAL A 146 9.08 27.81 9.49
C VAL A 146 10.22 26.99 10.10
N ILE A 147 10.62 27.32 11.33
CA ILE A 147 11.65 26.58 12.07
C ILE A 147 11.20 25.13 12.35
N ALA A 148 9.96 24.93 12.81
CA ALA A 148 9.43 23.59 13.06
C ALA A 148 9.41 22.72 11.80
N SER A 149 9.07 23.31 10.66
CA SER A 149 9.07 22.63 9.35
C SER A 149 10.49 22.21 8.94
N LYS A 150 11.47 23.10 9.12
CA LYS A 150 12.89 22.79 8.88
C LYS A 150 13.41 21.66 9.78
N ASN A 151 12.95 21.61 11.01
CA ASN A 151 13.42 20.61 11.99
C ASN A 151 12.81 19.22 11.78
N ILE A 152 11.58 19.12 11.27
CA ILE A 152 10.93 17.82 11.05
C ILE A 152 11.32 17.16 9.73
N LEU A 153 11.72 17.93 8.71
CA LEU A 153 12.08 17.37 7.40
C LEU A 153 13.24 16.37 7.44
N PRO A 154 14.34 16.61 8.18
CA PRO A 154 15.40 15.61 8.32
C PRO A 154 14.90 14.30 8.93
N ILE A 155 13.96 14.37 9.88
CA ILE A 155 13.34 13.18 10.51
C ILE A 155 12.52 12.41 9.45
N PHE A 156 11.74 13.12 8.64
CA PHE A 156 10.99 12.49 7.55
C PHE A 156 11.89 11.87 6.50
N ASP A 157 12.97 12.55 6.13
CA ASP A 157 13.92 12.07 5.14
C ASP A 157 14.67 10.82 5.65
N GLU A 158 15.03 10.77 6.94
CA GLU A 158 15.60 9.58 7.58
C GLU A 158 14.62 8.40 7.59
N LEU A 159 13.39 8.61 8.04
CA LEU A 159 12.37 7.55 8.09
C LEU A 159 12.02 7.01 6.69
N LEU A 160 11.92 7.88 5.69
CA LEU A 160 11.71 7.49 4.29
C LEU A 160 12.92 6.74 3.72
N SER A 161 14.14 7.16 4.08
CA SER A 161 15.36 6.46 3.67
C SER A 161 15.39 5.05 4.23
N ASN A 162 15.04 4.86 5.51
CA ASN A 162 15.00 3.55 6.14
C ASN A 162 14.03 2.59 5.43
N LEU A 163 12.83 3.07 5.06
CA LEU A 163 11.87 2.27 4.30
C LEU A 163 12.40 1.87 2.92
N ASN A 164 13.07 2.78 2.21
CA ASN A 164 13.62 2.49 0.90
C ASN A 164 14.85 1.58 0.92
N SER A 165 15.60 1.57 2.02
CA SER A 165 16.77 0.68 2.18
C SER A 165 16.39 -0.74 2.61
N SER A 166 15.18 -0.93 3.14
CA SER A 166 14.66 -2.23 3.58
C SER A 166 13.91 -2.99 2.47
N SER A 167 13.56 -2.32 1.37
CA SER A 167 12.98 -2.90 0.15
C SER A 167 14.04 -3.43 -0.81
#